data_AF-A0A4Y2Q8S1-F1
#
_entry.id   AF-A0A4Y2Q8S1-F1
#
_cell.length_a   1.000
_cell.length_b   1.000
_cell.length_c   1.000
_cell.angle_alpha   90.00
_cell.angle_beta   90.00
_cell.angle_gamma   90.00
#
_symmetry.space_group_name_H-M   'P 1'
#
loop_
_entity.id
_entity.type
_entity.pdbx_description
1 polymer ?
#
loop_
_entity_poly.entity_id
_entity_poly.type
_entity_poly.pdbx_seq_one_letter_code
_entity_poly.pdbx_strand_id
1 'polypeptide(L)'
;MFLFSALIKYSKTSLLIDEEFHIDEDVPIIVTGDFNAKVRRNEKAFGFVKKHFDWNMVTTNYPSTLGNSYIDSTFTRNISPELLNYVSHFSYHRPILHRIVTYPRTTEECKTKELTL
;
A
#
# COMPACT_ATOMS: atom_id res chain seq x y z
N MET A 1 -3.72 18.50 -0.63
CA MET A 1 -4.98 18.44 0.15
C MET A 1 -5.84 17.23 -0.24
N PHE A 2 -6.03 16.91 -1.53
CA PHE A 2 -6.85 15.77 -1.99
C PHE A 2 -6.41 14.37 -1.55
N LEU A 3 -5.11 14.09 -1.48
CA LEU A 3 -4.62 12.77 -1.02
C LEU A 3 -4.97 12.51 0.46
N PHE A 4 -4.96 13.55 1.29
CA PHE A 4 -5.24 13.43 2.72
C PHE A 4 -6.73 13.16 2.98
N SER A 5 -7.64 13.82 2.26
CA SER A 5 -9.08 13.58 2.38
C SER A 5 -9.51 12.21 1.87
N ALA A 6 -8.92 11.72 0.76
CA ALA A 6 -9.24 10.38 0.24
C ALA A 6 -8.75 9.24 1.15
N LEU A 7 -7.68 9.49 1.91
CA LEU A 7 -7.05 8.49 2.77
C LEU A 7 -7.51 8.56 4.23
N ILE A 8 -8.27 9.58 4.61
CA ILE A 8 -8.62 9.84 6.01
C ILE A 8 -9.35 8.67 6.67
N LYS A 9 -10.24 7.99 5.92
CA LYS A 9 -10.97 6.79 6.37
C LYS A 9 -10.08 5.57 6.66
N TYR A 10 -8.80 5.65 6.29
CA TYR A 10 -7.79 4.64 6.56
C TYR A 10 -6.77 5.12 7.62
N SER A 11 -6.98 6.27 8.25
CA SER A 11 -6.10 6.76 9.32
C SER A 11 -6.39 6.04 10.63
N LYS A 12 -5.33 5.69 11.38
CA LYS A 12 -5.42 5.16 12.76
C LYS A 12 -5.48 6.25 13.85
N THR A 13 -5.23 7.50 13.48
CA THR A 13 -5.01 8.60 14.46
C THR A 13 -6.02 9.72 14.32
N SER A 14 -7.10 9.48 13.59
CA SER A 14 -8.16 10.45 13.42
C SER A 14 -9.00 10.57 14.69
N LEU A 15 -8.50 11.36 15.63
CA LEU A 15 -9.23 11.80 16.83
C LEU A 15 -10.47 12.67 16.51
N LEU A 16 -10.70 13.00 15.23
CA LEU A 16 -11.74 13.94 14.77
C LEU A 16 -12.55 13.40 13.57
N ILE A 17 -12.48 12.10 13.29
CA ILE A 17 -13.38 11.52 12.30
C ILE A 17 -14.75 11.37 12.98
N ASP A 18 -15.74 12.05 12.40
CA ASP A 18 -17.16 11.85 12.67
C ASP A 18 -17.47 10.35 12.76
N GLU A 19 -18.37 9.94 13.66
CA GLU A 19 -18.85 8.54 13.75
C GLU A 19 -19.35 7.99 12.39
N GLU A 20 -19.59 8.87 11.43
CA GLU A 20 -19.96 8.59 10.04
C GLU A 20 -18.90 7.81 9.24
N PHE A 21 -17.60 7.98 9.48
CA PHE A 21 -16.59 7.18 8.78
C PHE A 21 -16.19 5.95 9.60
N HIS A 22 -16.67 4.79 9.18
CA HIS A 22 -16.13 3.52 9.66
C HIS A 22 -14.68 3.39 9.22
N ILE A 23 -13.76 3.43 10.19
CA ILE A 23 -12.33 3.25 9.93
C ILE A 23 -12.09 1.78 9.61
N ASP A 24 -11.72 1.53 8.36
CA ASP A 24 -11.44 0.19 7.84
C ASP A 24 -10.04 -0.26 8.29
N GLU A 25 -9.79 -0.44 9.59
CA GLU A 25 -8.44 -0.76 10.09
C GLU A 25 -7.90 -2.09 9.57
N ASP A 26 -8.77 -3.10 9.44
CA ASP A 26 -8.40 -4.47 9.04
C ASP A 26 -8.33 -4.68 7.52
N VAL A 27 -8.81 -3.72 6.74
CA VAL A 27 -8.82 -3.85 5.27
C VAL A 27 -7.39 -3.85 4.74
N PRO A 28 -7.00 -4.88 3.94
CA PRO A 28 -5.71 -4.90 3.29
C PRO A 28 -5.60 -3.77 2.27
N ILE A 29 -4.54 -2.98 2.38
CA ILE A 29 -4.26 -1.85 1.48
C ILE A 29 -2.90 -2.04 0.84
N ILE A 30 -2.81 -1.72 -0.44
CA ILE A 30 -1.56 -1.49 -1.16
C ILE A 30 -1.63 -0.13 -1.84
N VAL A 31 -0.61 0.70 -1.60
CA VAL A 31 -0.38 1.96 -2.32
C VAL A 31 0.96 1.86 -3.00
N THR A 32 0.97 1.86 -4.32
CA THR A 32 2.18 1.71 -5.12
C THR A 32 2.18 2.73 -6.26
N GLY A 33 3.36 3.21 -6.64
CA GLY A 33 3.52 4.15 -7.74
C GLY A 33 4.75 5.04 -7.58
N ASP A 34 4.85 6.03 -8.46
CA ASP A 34 5.91 7.04 -8.46
C ASP A 34 5.59 8.15 -7.45
N PHE A 35 6.39 8.24 -6.39
CA PHE A 35 6.29 9.30 -5.38
C PHE A 35 7.22 10.48 -5.69
N ASN A 36 8.09 10.37 -6.70
CA ASN A 36 9.15 11.34 -7.01
C ASN A 36 10.02 11.72 -5.79
N ALA A 37 10.05 10.86 -4.78
CA ALA A 37 10.65 11.14 -3.48
C ALA A 37 11.63 10.03 -3.10
N LYS A 38 12.88 10.42 -2.81
CA LYS A 38 13.90 9.48 -2.31
C LYS A 38 13.61 9.13 -0.86
N VAL A 39 13.48 7.84 -0.55
CA VAL A 39 13.17 7.30 0.78
C VAL A 39 14.05 7.90 1.87
N ARG A 40 15.37 7.79 1.72
CA ARG A 40 16.37 8.29 2.67
C ARG A 40 16.31 9.80 2.92
N ARG A 41 15.79 10.58 1.97
CA ARG A 41 15.67 12.05 2.12
C ARG A 41 14.32 12.47 2.70
N ASN A 42 13.38 11.55 2.82
CA ASN A 42 11.99 11.82 3.19
C ASN A 42 11.53 10.93 4.35
N GLU A 43 12.46 10.44 5.19
CA GLU A 43 12.16 9.55 6.32
C GLU A 43 11.09 10.11 7.26
N LYS A 44 11.05 11.43 7.48
CA LYS A 44 10.00 12.08 8.27
C LYS A 44 8.60 11.92 7.65
N ALA A 45 8.50 12.05 6.32
CA ALA A 45 7.23 11.88 5.60
C ALA A 45 6.77 10.41 5.63
N PHE A 46 7.70 9.47 5.47
CA PHE A 46 7.38 8.05 5.57
C PHE A 46 7.05 7.61 7.01
N GLY A 47 7.72 8.21 8.01
CA GLY A 47 7.36 8.07 9.42
C GLY A 47 5.97 8.61 9.74
N PHE A 48 5.59 9.74 9.13
CA PHE A 48 4.22 10.26 9.20
C PHE A 48 3.21 9.26 8.63
N VAL A 49 3.48 8.69 7.45
CA VAL A 49 2.61 7.67 6.83
C VAL A 49 2.44 6.46 7.75
N LYS A 50 3.54 5.95 8.32
CA LYS A 50 3.49 4.83 9.26
C LYS A 50 2.70 5.18 10.53
N LYS A 51 2.93 6.36 11.11
CA LYS A 51 2.27 6.79 12.34
C LYS A 51 0.76 7.00 12.14
N HIS A 52 0.36 7.61 11.04
CA HIS A 52 -1.01 8.06 10.86
C HIS A 52 -1.89 7.06 10.12
N PHE A 53 -1.33 6.17 9.31
CA PHE A 53 -2.08 5.20 8.49
C PHE A 53 -1.71 3.74 8.78
N ASP A 54 -0.68 3.50 9.59
CA ASP A 54 -0.10 2.18 9.87
C ASP A 54 0.49 1.47 8.64
N TRP A 55 0.72 2.20 7.55
CA TRP A 55 1.26 1.59 6.35
C TRP A 55 2.76 1.31 6.49
N ASN A 56 3.16 0.07 6.20
CA ASN A 56 4.54 -0.37 6.16
C ASN A 56 5.10 -0.13 4.76
N MET A 57 6.33 0.38 4.67
CA MET A 57 7.00 0.45 3.38
C MET A 57 7.53 -0.94 2.99
N VAL A 58 7.25 -1.37 1.77
CA VAL A 58 7.88 -2.55 1.17
C VAL A 58 9.27 -2.16 0.69
N THR A 59 10.30 -2.78 1.23
CA THR A 59 11.68 -2.50 0.86
C THR A 59 12.00 -3.09 -0.52
N THR A 60 12.64 -2.30 -1.38
CA THR A 60 13.25 -2.76 -2.63
C THR A 60 14.77 -2.62 -2.55
N ASN A 61 15.47 -3.61 -3.08
CA ASN A 61 16.94 -3.63 -3.18
C ASN A 61 17.44 -3.22 -4.56
N TYR A 62 16.55 -2.87 -5.50
CA TYR A 62 16.91 -2.42 -6.84
C TYR A 62 16.32 -1.04 -7.16
N PRO A 63 17.01 -0.23 -7.99
CA PRO A 63 16.50 1.09 -8.35
C PRO A 63 15.27 0.99 -9.23
N SER A 64 14.32 1.90 -9.05
CA SER A 64 13.08 1.95 -9.80
C SER A 64 13.21 2.66 -11.16
N THR A 65 14.37 3.21 -11.49
CA THR A 65 14.65 3.84 -12.81
C THR A 65 15.97 3.40 -13.41
N LEU A 66 16.12 3.57 -14.73
CA LEU A 66 17.39 3.34 -15.43
C LEU A 66 18.52 4.28 -14.96
N GLY A 67 18.18 5.46 -14.44
CA GLY A 67 19.13 6.40 -13.82
C GLY A 67 19.49 6.08 -12.37
N ASN A 68 19.23 4.85 -11.90
CA ASN A 68 19.55 4.37 -10.56
C ASN A 68 18.90 5.18 -9.41
N SER A 69 17.71 5.75 -9.65
CA SER A 69 16.90 6.38 -8.60
C SER A 69 15.92 5.38 -7.96
N TYR A 70 15.47 5.72 -6.74
CA TYR A 70 14.47 4.99 -5.95
C TYR A 70 13.36 5.96 -5.62
N ILE A 71 12.47 6.18 -6.59
CA ILE A 71 11.39 7.18 -6.50
C ILE A 71 10.01 6.54 -6.58
N ASP A 72 9.93 5.33 -7.10
CA ASP A 72 8.74 4.49 -7.00
C ASP A 72 8.80 3.74 -5.67
N SER A 73 7.69 3.74 -4.92
CA SER A 73 7.62 3.14 -3.59
C SER A 73 6.32 2.37 -3.43
N THR A 74 6.30 1.43 -2.49
CA THR A 74 5.10 0.69 -2.14
C THR A 74 4.89 0.69 -0.64
N PHE A 75 3.67 0.96 -0.23
CA PHE A 75 3.19 0.95 1.14
C PHE A 75 2.07 -0.08 1.27
N THR A 76 2.06 -0.84 2.37
CA THR A 76 1.07 -1.87 2.62
C THR A 76 0.51 -1.80 4.03
N ARG A 77 -0.74 -2.24 4.19
CA ARG A 77 -1.36 -2.49 5.49
C ARG A 77 -2.10 -3.81 5.44
N ASN A 78 -1.94 -4.62 6.47
CA ASN A 78 -2.57 -5.95 6.61
C ASN A 78 -2.35 -6.89 5.41
N ILE A 79 -1.26 -6.67 4.67
CA ILE A 79 -0.84 -7.49 3.55
C ILE A 79 0.68 -7.40 3.40
N SER A 80 1.28 -8.55 3.11
CA SER A 80 2.71 -8.69 2.88
C SER A 80 2.92 -9.29 1.50
N PRO A 81 2.91 -8.47 0.43
CA PRO A 81 3.19 -8.95 -0.91
C PRO A 81 4.66 -9.36 -1.02
N GLU A 82 4.92 -10.30 -1.93
CA GLU A 82 6.27 -10.64 -2.33
C GLU A 82 6.72 -9.72 -3.47
N LEU A 83 7.87 -9.06 -3.28
CA LEU A 83 8.49 -8.25 -4.32
C LEU A 83 9.24 -9.15 -5.30
N LEU A 84 8.85 -9.09 -6.57
CA LEU A 84 9.51 -9.81 -7.65
C LEU A 84 10.44 -8.88 -8.42
N ASN A 85 11.59 -9.41 -8.83
CA ASN A 85 12.48 -8.74 -9.76
C ASN A 85 11.85 -8.78 -11.15
N TYR A 86 11.62 -7.62 -11.75
CA TYR A 86 11.09 -7.50 -13.10
C TYR A 86 11.99 -6.60 -13.94
N VAL A 87 12.29 -7.03 -15.16
CA VAL A 87 13.09 -6.28 -16.13
C VAL A 87 12.19 -5.94 -17.32
N SER A 88 11.96 -4.64 -17.53
CA SER A 88 11.28 -4.12 -18.71
C SER A 88 12.20 -3.21 -19.50
N HIS A 89 12.08 -3.27 -20.83
CA HIS A 89 12.85 -2.46 -21.77
C HIS A 89 12.03 -1.34 -22.42
N PHE A 90 10.72 -1.25 -22.14
CA PHE A 90 9.83 -0.28 -22.79
C PHE A 90 9.62 1.01 -21.97
N SER A 91 10.24 1.15 -20.80
CA SER A 91 10.09 2.32 -19.93
C SER A 91 11.41 2.70 -19.26
N TYR A 92 11.58 3.99 -18.98
CA TYR A 92 12.65 4.50 -18.14
C TYR A 92 12.48 4.11 -16.66
N HIS A 93 11.23 3.94 -16.22
CA HIS A 93 10.90 3.37 -14.92
C HIS A 93 10.86 1.84 -15.03
N ARG A 94 11.53 1.17 -14.10
CA ARG A 94 11.48 -0.28 -13.93
C ARG A 94 10.18 -0.62 -13.20
N PRO A 95 9.28 -1.41 -13.79
CA PRO A 95 8.05 -1.79 -13.10
C PRO A 95 8.34 -2.56 -11.82
N ILE A 96 7.63 -2.21 -10.74
CA ILE A 96 7.69 -2.90 -9.45
C ILE A 96 6.57 -3.93 -9.43
N LEU A 97 6.93 -5.22 -9.41
CA LEU A 97 5.97 -6.31 -9.42
C LEU A 97 5.77 -6.86 -8.01
N HIS A 98 4.55 -6.76 -7.49
CA HIS A 98 4.13 -7.35 -6.23
C HIS A 98 3.27 -8.58 -6.48
N ARG A 99 3.69 -9.74 -5.97
CA ARG A 99 2.87 -10.95 -5.94
C ARG A 99 2.07 -10.98 -4.65
N ILE A 100 0.75 -10.92 -4.79
CA ILE A 100 -0.19 -11.08 -3.68
C ILE A 100 -0.71 -12.51 -3.70
N VAL A 101 -0.53 -13.24 -2.60
CA VAL A 101 -1.12 -14.57 -2.42
C VAL A 101 -2.37 -14.40 -1.56
N THR A 102 -3.53 -14.64 -2.15
CA THR A 102 -4.78 -14.78 -1.39
C THR A 102 -5.11 -16.26 -1.28
N TYR A 103 -5.25 -16.75 -0.05
CA TYR A 103 -5.93 -18.02 0.13
C TYR A 103 -7.43 -17.79 -0.11
N PRO A 104 -8.16 -18.74 -0.72
CA PRO A 104 -9.61 -18.71 -0.61
C PRO A 104 -9.93 -18.65 0.89
N ARG A 105 -10.74 -17.66 1.29
CA ARG A 105 -11.44 -17.76 2.58
C ARG A 105 -12.10 -19.14 2.56
N THR A 106 -11.92 -19.89 3.64
CA THR A 106 -12.45 -21.25 3.77
C THR A 106 -13.83 -21.35 3.13
N THR A 107 -14.04 -22.40 2.33
CA THR A 107 -15.26 -22.69 1.54
C THR A 107 -16.56 -22.54 2.35
N GLU A 108 -16.48 -22.60 3.67
CA GLU A 108 -17.56 -22.36 4.62
C GLU A 108 -18.12 -20.91 4.55
N GLU A 109 -17.31 -19.86 4.39
CA GLU A 109 -17.84 -18.47 4.29
C GLU A 109 -18.52 -18.17 2.95
N CYS A 110 -18.16 -18.90 1.90
CA CYS A 110 -18.75 -18.73 0.58
C CYS A 110 -20.18 -19.31 0.54
N LYS A 111 -20.41 -20.44 1.23
CA LYS A 111 -21.73 -21.08 1.33
C LYS A 111 -22.73 -20.26 2.16
N THR A 112 -22.29 -19.58 3.21
CA THR A 112 -23.21 -18.82 4.09
C THR A 112 -23.81 -17.61 3.37
N LYS A 113 -23.14 -17.07 2.34
CA LYS A 113 -23.63 -15.93 1.55
C LYS A 113 -24.54 -16.31 0.37
N GLU A 114 -24.46 -17.55 -0.13
CA GLU A 114 -25.40 -18.04 -1.16
C GLU A 114 -26.74 -18.49 -0.57
N LEU A 115 -26.80 -18.82 0.73
CA LEU A 115 -28.03 -19.30 1.39
C LEU A 115 -28.90 -18.19 2.02
N THR A 116 -28.55 -16.91 1.81
CA THR A 116 -29.30 -15.76 2.34
C THR A 116 -29.90 -14.84 1.24
N LEU A 117 -29.97 -15.32 -0.01
CA LEU A 117 -30.69 -14.67 -1.12
C LEU A 117 -31.89 -15.51 -1.58
#